data_AF-A0A6H9GXN5-F1
#
_entry.id   AF-A0A6H9GXN5-F1
#
_cell.length_a   1.000
_cell.length_b   1.000
_cell.length_c   1.000
_cell.angle_alpha   90.00
_cell.angle_beta   90.00
_cell.angle_gamma   90.00
#
_symmetry.space_group_name_H-M   'P 1'
#
loop_
_entity.id
_entity.type
_entity.pdbx_description
1 polymer ?
#
loop_
_entity_poly.entity_id
_entity_poly.type
_entity_poly.pdbx_seq_one_letter_code
_entity_poly.pdbx_strand_id
1 'polypeptide(L)'
;MPQKANTFLIRDTELAQWFSITLEKLDKIVDIFDADPNDDWDLVEGVDYQFVNKKDKVRVFSFEGALKIASYIDQHEKRGILYRFREFFTKHDQKIRRSLARKLIFNELADSGEIKVYQGVAMIHKQSLRRILKTNGAKLNQTFNNLKLHESSSLKVDDEELAKVIKNTKTEVRPLKIGVDFYEDEKREFWFSESGVVRISKSMSETLTNKSRQEMCKMIEIEFPLAFKEIQEHLDDDTKQKIEIEKAKKRAKTRDKNTCQVTGQKPDRNNKFNLAVHHLYSVQKYPHLATLDLNLVTIKEEIHQEFHGNLGGFHQPCTIEDFIEFLHVYYPEHHGNLALKLQKTKKKLEKLAK
;
A
#
# COMPACT_ATOMS: atom_id res chain seq x y z
N MET A 1 17.24 22.64 1.04
CA MET A 1 17.01 22.02 -0.30
C MET A 1 16.70 20.55 -0.08
N PRO A 2 15.61 19.98 -0.64
CA PRO A 2 15.40 18.55 -0.54
C PRO A 2 16.53 17.83 -1.29
N GLN A 3 17.25 16.93 -0.62
CA GLN A 3 18.27 16.09 -1.27
C GLN A 3 17.60 15.35 -2.44
N LYS A 4 18.14 15.49 -3.65
CA LYS A 4 17.70 14.67 -4.79
C LYS A 4 17.93 13.21 -4.39
N ALA A 5 16.86 12.42 -4.37
CA ALA A 5 16.93 10.99 -4.10
C ALA A 5 17.99 10.36 -5.02
N ASN A 6 18.91 9.58 -4.45
CA ASN A 6 19.97 8.96 -5.23
C ASN A 6 19.36 8.00 -6.27
N THR A 7 19.50 8.33 -7.56
CA THR A 7 18.97 7.54 -8.66
C THR A 7 19.93 6.45 -9.14
N PHE A 8 21.19 6.47 -8.69
CA PHE A 8 22.26 5.55 -9.07
C PHE A 8 22.43 4.46 -8.03
N LEU A 9 21.67 3.38 -8.20
CA LEU A 9 21.52 2.33 -7.19
C LEU A 9 22.19 1.02 -7.58
N ILE A 10 22.73 0.90 -8.79
CA ILE A 10 23.16 -0.38 -9.36
C ILE A 10 24.66 -0.32 -9.60
N ARG A 11 25.44 -1.17 -8.93
CA ARG A 11 26.90 -1.23 -9.19
C ARG A 11 27.17 -1.92 -10.53
N ASP A 12 28.24 -1.55 -11.22
CA ASP A 12 28.77 -2.25 -12.39
C ASP A 12 28.88 -3.78 -12.22
N THR A 13 29.39 -4.23 -11.07
CA THR A 13 29.48 -5.65 -10.68
C THR A 13 28.11 -6.31 -10.62
N GLU A 14 27.14 -5.62 -10.01
CA GLU A 14 25.76 -6.06 -9.90
C GLU A 14 25.09 -6.11 -11.29
N LEU A 15 25.32 -5.10 -12.14
CA LEU A 15 24.78 -5.01 -13.50
C LEU A 15 25.37 -6.06 -14.45
N ALA A 16 26.68 -6.29 -14.39
CA ALA A 16 27.36 -7.33 -15.19
C ALA A 16 26.88 -8.72 -14.77
N GLN A 17 26.71 -8.95 -13.46
CA GLN A 17 26.12 -10.18 -12.95
C GLN A 17 24.68 -10.37 -13.47
N TRP A 18 23.87 -9.31 -13.49
CA TRP A 18 22.51 -9.35 -14.02
C TRP A 18 22.48 -9.75 -15.49
N PHE A 19 23.39 -9.23 -16.31
CA PHE A 19 23.45 -9.60 -17.73
C PHE A 19 24.25 -10.87 -17.99
N SER A 20 24.82 -11.49 -16.94
CA SER A 20 25.71 -12.65 -17.06
C SER A 20 26.84 -12.42 -18.07
N ILE A 21 27.37 -11.19 -18.06
CA ILE A 21 28.52 -10.77 -18.85
C ILE A 21 29.69 -10.46 -17.92
N THR A 22 30.90 -10.43 -18.45
CA THR A 22 32.06 -9.95 -17.71
C THR A 22 31.97 -8.43 -17.55
N LEU A 23 32.61 -7.87 -16.51
CA LEU A 23 32.77 -6.42 -16.36
C LEU A 23 33.43 -5.81 -17.60
N GLU A 24 34.43 -6.48 -18.18
CA GLU A 24 35.07 -6.03 -19.42
C GLU A 24 34.10 -5.95 -20.60
N LYS A 25 33.14 -6.87 -20.70
CA LYS A 25 32.11 -6.83 -21.74
C LYS A 25 31.11 -5.70 -21.47
N LEU A 26 30.76 -5.45 -20.20
CA LEU A 26 29.94 -4.30 -19.82
C LEU A 26 30.65 -2.98 -20.19
N ASP A 27 31.94 -2.87 -19.93
CA ASP A 27 32.75 -1.69 -20.30
C ASP A 27 32.77 -1.48 -21.81
N LYS A 28 32.98 -2.53 -22.59
CA LYS A 28 32.93 -2.45 -24.05
C LYS A 28 31.57 -2.00 -24.55
N ILE A 29 30.48 -2.46 -23.94
CA ILE A 29 29.13 -2.03 -24.30
C ILE A 29 28.98 -0.54 -23.99
N VAL A 30 29.33 -0.07 -22.79
CA VAL A 30 29.24 1.36 -22.44
C VAL A 30 30.09 2.21 -23.38
N ASP A 31 31.33 1.79 -23.68
CA ASP A 31 32.21 2.51 -24.60
C ASP A 31 31.62 2.61 -26.02
N ILE A 32 30.70 1.72 -26.43
CA ILE A 32 30.01 1.81 -27.73
C ILE A 32 28.95 2.92 -27.73
N PHE A 33 28.22 3.10 -26.62
CA PHE A 33 27.25 4.20 -26.49
C PHE A 33 27.93 5.58 -26.54
N ASP A 34 29.19 5.66 -26.07
CA ASP A 34 29.97 6.91 -26.07
C ASP A 34 30.69 7.17 -27.42
N ALA A 35 30.69 6.22 -28.36
CA ALA A 35 31.55 6.24 -29.55
C ALA A 35 30.96 6.99 -30.75
N ASP A 36 29.63 7.02 -30.93
CA ASP A 36 28.98 7.71 -32.03
C ASP A 36 27.92 8.70 -31.52
N PRO A 37 28.16 10.03 -31.61
CA PRO A 37 27.22 11.04 -31.14
C PRO A 37 25.95 11.15 -32.01
N ASN A 38 25.83 10.37 -33.10
CA ASN A 38 24.65 10.35 -33.97
C ASN A 38 23.87 9.02 -33.93
N ASP A 39 24.22 8.08 -33.04
CA ASP A 39 23.46 6.83 -32.86
C ASP A 39 22.18 7.10 -32.03
N ASP A 40 21.18 6.23 -32.19
CA ASP A 40 19.93 6.24 -31.41
C ASP A 40 20.15 5.80 -29.95
N TRP A 41 21.37 5.33 -29.62
CA TRP A 41 21.79 4.81 -28.33
C TRP A 41 22.70 5.78 -27.59
N ASP A 42 22.20 6.37 -26.51
CA ASP A 42 22.97 7.31 -25.66
C ASP A 42 22.92 6.90 -24.18
N LEU A 43 24.07 6.88 -23.51
CA LEU A 43 24.21 6.72 -22.07
C LEU A 43 24.78 8.01 -21.47
N VAL A 44 23.92 8.80 -20.82
CA VAL A 44 24.30 10.13 -20.33
C VAL A 44 24.87 10.05 -18.92
N GLU A 45 26.14 10.49 -18.72
CA GLU A 45 26.73 10.66 -17.38
C GLU A 45 25.89 11.66 -16.55
N GLY A 46 25.52 11.28 -15.33
CA GLY A 46 24.65 12.07 -14.46
C GLY A 46 23.15 11.81 -14.64
N VAL A 47 22.75 10.98 -15.62
CA VAL A 47 21.37 10.52 -15.83
C VAL A 47 21.30 8.99 -15.83
N ASP A 48 22.10 8.34 -16.67
CA ASP A 48 22.10 6.89 -16.89
C ASP A 48 23.16 6.18 -16.05
N TYR A 49 24.30 6.82 -15.83
CA TYR A 49 25.34 6.33 -14.92
C TYR A 49 26.12 7.48 -14.27
N GLN A 50 26.88 7.18 -13.22
CA GLN A 50 27.85 8.08 -12.61
C GLN A 50 29.12 7.31 -12.28
N PHE A 51 30.27 7.97 -12.42
CA PHE A 51 31.53 7.41 -11.94
C PHE A 51 31.63 7.53 -10.43
N VAL A 52 31.85 6.41 -9.77
CA VAL A 52 32.33 6.38 -8.38
C VAL A 52 33.83 6.67 -8.38
N ASN A 53 34.55 6.14 -9.38
CA ASN A 53 35.97 6.42 -9.60
C ASN A 53 36.26 6.44 -11.11
N LYS A 54 36.61 7.61 -11.64
CA LYS A 54 36.92 7.79 -13.07
C LYS A 54 38.20 7.09 -13.51
N LYS A 55 39.20 6.99 -12.62
CA LYS A 55 40.50 6.37 -12.94
C LYS A 55 40.36 4.87 -13.18
N ASP A 56 39.57 4.22 -12.35
CA ASP A 56 39.36 2.77 -12.38
C ASP A 56 38.10 2.38 -13.19
N LYS A 57 37.47 3.35 -13.88
CA LYS A 57 36.21 3.22 -14.62
C LYS A 57 35.06 2.58 -13.80
N VAL A 58 35.06 2.75 -12.47
CA VAL A 58 34.02 2.19 -11.60
C VAL A 58 32.76 3.04 -11.70
N ARG A 59 31.65 2.42 -12.12
CA ARG A 59 30.37 3.11 -12.38
C ARG A 59 29.26 2.58 -11.49
N VAL A 60 28.37 3.49 -11.11
CA VAL A 60 27.03 3.16 -10.62
C VAL A 60 26.01 3.60 -11.66
N PHE A 61 25.07 2.72 -11.96
CA PHE A 61 24.06 2.94 -12.98
C PHE A 61 22.75 3.34 -12.33
N SER A 62 22.06 4.26 -13.00
CA SER A 62 20.65 4.47 -12.76
C SER A 62 19.85 3.33 -13.37
N PHE A 63 18.59 3.25 -12.95
CA PHE A 63 17.68 2.27 -13.51
C PHE A 63 17.48 2.46 -15.02
N GLU A 64 17.46 3.71 -15.51
CA GLU A 64 17.30 4.02 -16.93
C GLU A 64 18.53 3.60 -17.73
N GLY A 65 19.74 3.85 -17.20
CA GLY A 65 20.97 3.38 -17.83
C GLY A 65 21.08 1.86 -17.92
N ALA A 66 20.69 1.15 -16.85
CA ALA A 66 20.65 -0.31 -16.87
C ALA A 66 19.70 -0.86 -17.95
N LEU A 67 18.54 -0.22 -18.16
CA LEU A 67 17.57 -0.63 -19.18
C LEU A 67 18.04 -0.36 -20.61
N LYS A 68 18.72 0.77 -20.84
CA LYS A 68 19.30 1.09 -22.16
C LYS A 68 20.35 0.05 -22.55
N ILE A 69 21.24 -0.29 -21.63
CA ILE A 69 22.25 -1.35 -21.83
C ILE A 69 21.59 -2.69 -22.14
N ALA A 70 20.55 -3.06 -21.38
CA ALA A 70 19.81 -4.30 -21.62
C ALA A 70 19.19 -4.33 -23.03
N SER A 71 18.65 -3.21 -23.50
CA SER A 71 18.00 -3.10 -24.80
C SER A 71 18.99 -3.15 -25.97
N TYR A 72 20.19 -2.59 -25.79
CA TYR A 72 21.27 -2.65 -26.78
C TYR A 72 21.77 -4.08 -26.96
N ILE A 73 22.01 -4.81 -25.86
CA ILE A 73 22.40 -6.22 -25.91
C ILE A 73 21.38 -7.06 -26.69
N ASP A 74 20.08 -6.78 -26.50
CA ASP A 74 18.99 -7.49 -27.19
C ASP A 74 18.97 -7.26 -28.71
N GLN A 75 19.32 -6.06 -29.17
CA GLN A 75 19.30 -5.71 -30.60
C GLN A 75 20.56 -6.14 -31.36
N HIS A 76 21.71 -6.25 -30.69
CA HIS A 76 23.01 -6.39 -31.37
C HIS A 76 23.69 -7.78 -31.23
N GLU A 77 23.19 -8.71 -30.41
CA GLU A 77 23.77 -10.07 -30.30
C GLU A 77 23.01 -11.16 -31.09
N LYS A 78 23.74 -12.02 -31.85
CA LYS A 78 23.17 -13.04 -32.76
C LYS A 78 22.54 -14.27 -32.04
N ARG A 79 21.59 -14.90 -32.76
CA ARG A 79 20.67 -16.02 -32.42
C ARG A 79 21.15 -17.18 -31.51
N GLY A 80 22.46 -17.44 -31.36
CA GLY A 80 22.97 -18.56 -30.54
C GLY A 80 23.02 -18.29 -29.03
N ILE A 81 23.22 -17.02 -28.67
CA ILE A 81 23.14 -16.54 -27.27
C ILE A 81 21.68 -16.32 -26.90
N LEU A 82 20.86 -15.84 -27.85
CA LEU A 82 19.41 -15.62 -27.78
C LEU A 82 18.56 -16.83 -27.34
N TYR A 83 18.94 -18.09 -27.58
CA TYR A 83 18.11 -19.23 -27.11
C TYR A 83 18.30 -19.50 -25.61
N ARG A 84 19.54 -19.39 -25.10
CA ARG A 84 19.82 -19.44 -23.66
C ARG A 84 19.36 -18.15 -22.98
N PHE A 85 19.56 -17.00 -23.63
CA PHE A 85 19.14 -15.72 -23.13
C PHE A 85 17.61 -15.60 -23.16
N ARG A 86 16.85 -15.93 -24.19
CA ARG A 86 15.39 -15.71 -24.16
C ARG A 86 14.62 -16.52 -23.10
N GLU A 87 15.08 -17.72 -22.72
CA GLU A 87 14.54 -18.44 -21.54
C GLU A 87 15.12 -17.91 -20.20
N PHE A 88 16.36 -17.42 -20.21
CA PHE A 88 17.01 -16.81 -19.05
C PHE A 88 16.53 -15.37 -18.83
N PHE A 89 16.64 -14.43 -19.76
CA PHE A 89 16.00 -13.11 -19.87
C PHE A 89 14.46 -13.06 -19.82
N THR A 90 13.73 -14.17 -19.67
CA THR A 90 12.29 -14.08 -19.30
C THR A 90 12.07 -14.41 -17.83
N LYS A 91 12.83 -15.34 -17.23
CA LYS A 91 12.76 -15.67 -15.79
C LYS A 91 13.78 -14.90 -14.92
N HIS A 92 14.98 -14.69 -15.42
CA HIS A 92 16.09 -13.92 -14.83
C HIS A 92 15.86 -12.41 -14.96
N ASP A 93 15.33 -11.93 -16.08
CA ASP A 93 14.83 -10.54 -16.21
C ASP A 93 13.68 -10.28 -15.25
N GLN A 94 12.77 -11.24 -15.07
CA GLN A 94 11.77 -11.14 -14.02
C GLN A 94 12.44 -11.10 -12.64
N LYS A 95 13.45 -11.93 -12.36
CA LYS A 95 14.19 -11.89 -11.09
C LYS A 95 14.91 -10.55 -10.87
N ILE A 96 15.53 -9.99 -11.91
CA ILE A 96 16.23 -8.70 -11.89
C ILE A 96 15.25 -7.56 -11.69
N ARG A 97 14.18 -7.50 -12.50
CA ARG A 97 13.14 -6.47 -12.39
C ARG A 97 12.39 -6.56 -11.07
N ARG A 98 12.18 -7.77 -10.52
CA ARG A 98 11.66 -7.97 -9.16
C ARG A 98 12.64 -7.45 -8.12
N SER A 99 13.92 -7.79 -8.21
CA SER A 99 14.97 -7.27 -7.33
C SER A 99 15.03 -5.74 -7.37
N LEU A 100 14.93 -5.15 -8.56
CA LEU A 100 14.91 -3.70 -8.79
C LEU A 100 13.66 -3.04 -8.21
N ALA A 101 12.48 -3.59 -8.49
CA ALA A 101 11.21 -3.11 -7.92
C ALA A 101 11.29 -3.13 -6.39
N ARG A 102 11.76 -4.23 -5.82
CA ARG A 102 11.97 -4.40 -4.39
C ARG A 102 12.94 -3.36 -3.83
N LYS A 103 14.11 -3.15 -4.44
CA LYS A 103 15.09 -2.13 -4.02
C LYS A 103 14.51 -0.71 -4.08
N LEU A 104 13.72 -0.40 -5.12
CA LEU A 104 13.01 0.88 -5.22
C LEU A 104 12.00 1.08 -4.09
N ILE A 105 11.25 0.03 -3.73
CA ILE A 105 10.27 0.07 -2.64
C ILE A 105 10.97 0.28 -1.30
N PHE A 106 12.00 -0.51 -1.00
CA PHE A 106 12.75 -0.39 0.26
C PHE A 106 13.43 0.96 0.40
N ASN A 107 14.18 1.42 -0.61
CA ASN A 107 14.86 2.71 -0.52
C ASN A 107 13.87 3.88 -0.37
N GLU A 108 12.72 3.80 -1.04
CA GLU A 108 11.71 4.85 -0.89
C GLU A 108 11.10 4.83 0.52
N LEU A 109 10.68 3.65 1.00
CA LEU A 109 9.85 3.54 2.20
C LEU A 109 10.63 3.36 3.50
N ALA A 110 11.83 2.80 3.47
CA ALA A 110 12.66 2.61 4.66
C ALA A 110 13.48 3.87 4.98
N ASP A 111 13.96 4.60 3.97
CA ASP A 111 14.85 5.75 4.19
C ASP A 111 14.10 7.09 4.31
N SER A 112 12.96 7.24 3.62
CA SER A 112 12.33 8.56 3.42
C SER A 112 10.80 8.57 3.40
N GLY A 113 10.17 7.40 3.41
CA GLY A 113 8.74 7.26 3.18
C GLY A 113 7.94 7.36 4.47
N GLU A 114 7.00 8.30 4.52
CA GLU A 114 6.03 8.35 5.60
C GLU A 114 4.99 7.23 5.39
N ILE A 115 4.86 6.35 6.39
CA ILE A 115 3.80 5.33 6.45
C ILE A 115 2.81 5.77 7.52
N LYS A 116 1.56 5.99 7.11
CA LYS A 116 0.45 6.29 8.03
C LYS A 116 -0.48 5.11 8.16
N VAL A 117 -1.03 4.91 9.35
CA VAL A 117 -2.08 3.92 9.57
C VAL A 117 -3.43 4.63 9.57
N TYR A 118 -4.27 4.28 8.61
CA TYR A 118 -5.65 4.77 8.53
C TYR A 118 -6.61 3.58 8.62
N GLN A 119 -7.49 3.60 9.61
CA GLN A 119 -8.45 2.52 9.88
C GLN A 119 -7.79 1.12 9.90
N GLY A 120 -6.57 1.04 10.46
CA GLY A 120 -5.82 -0.21 10.60
C GLY A 120 -5.06 -0.65 9.38
N VAL A 121 -5.10 0.15 8.32
CA VAL A 121 -4.41 -0.13 7.07
C VAL A 121 -3.20 0.79 6.99
N ALA A 122 -2.01 0.21 6.92
CA ALA A 122 -0.80 0.95 6.62
C ALA A 122 -0.86 1.46 5.17
N MET A 123 -0.59 2.74 4.99
CA MET A 123 -0.70 3.43 3.72
C MET A 123 0.52 4.31 3.48
N ILE A 124 0.91 4.41 2.22
CA ILE A 124 2.05 5.24 1.78
C ILE A 124 1.55 6.54 1.16
N HIS A 125 2.34 7.59 1.30
CA HIS A 125 2.02 8.87 0.70
C HIS A 125 2.06 8.82 -0.85
N LYS A 126 1.21 9.61 -1.50
CA LYS A 126 1.18 9.78 -2.96
C LYS A 126 2.55 10.08 -3.58
N GLN A 127 3.38 10.87 -2.90
CA GLN A 127 4.71 11.19 -3.40
C GLN A 127 5.63 9.97 -3.43
N SER A 128 5.56 9.11 -2.42
CA SER A 128 6.31 7.85 -2.39
C SER A 128 5.82 6.89 -3.46
N LEU A 129 4.49 6.77 -3.64
CA LEU A 129 3.91 6.00 -4.74
C LEU A 129 4.42 6.49 -6.11
N ARG A 130 4.45 7.81 -6.33
CA ARG A 130 4.99 8.42 -7.55
C ARG A 130 6.46 8.03 -7.79
N ARG A 131 7.29 8.06 -6.74
CA ARG A 131 8.73 7.75 -6.81
C ARG A 131 8.98 6.25 -7.05
N ILE A 132 8.23 5.38 -6.38
CA ILE A 132 8.27 3.92 -6.60
C ILE A 132 7.89 3.58 -8.04
N LEU A 133 6.77 4.13 -8.52
CA LEU A 133 6.32 3.94 -9.90
C LEU A 133 7.18 4.70 -10.91
N LYS A 134 8.17 5.49 -10.46
CA LYS A 134 9.04 6.36 -11.26
C LYS A 134 8.28 7.27 -12.23
N THR A 135 7.09 7.71 -11.90
CA THR A 135 6.21 8.46 -12.81
C THR A 135 6.14 9.95 -12.46
N ASN A 136 5.49 10.76 -13.28
CA ASN A 136 5.20 12.16 -12.97
C ASN A 136 3.83 12.31 -12.30
N GLY A 137 3.61 13.46 -11.67
CA GLY A 137 2.37 13.72 -10.93
C GLY A 137 1.12 13.73 -11.82
N ALA A 138 1.22 14.26 -13.04
CA ALA A 138 0.09 14.32 -13.97
C ALA A 138 -0.39 12.93 -14.37
N LYS A 139 0.54 12.03 -14.71
CA LYS A 139 0.21 10.66 -15.11
C LYS A 139 -0.37 9.85 -13.95
N LEU A 140 0.23 9.97 -12.76
CA LEU A 140 -0.31 9.32 -11.56
C LEU A 140 -1.74 9.81 -11.25
N ASN A 141 -1.99 11.12 -11.34
CA ASN A 141 -3.31 11.69 -11.11
C ASN A 141 -4.33 11.19 -12.14
N GLN A 142 -3.95 11.14 -13.42
CA GLN A 142 -4.81 10.64 -14.47
C GLN A 142 -5.20 9.18 -14.20
N THR A 143 -4.24 8.30 -13.92
CA THR A 143 -4.51 6.90 -13.60
C THR A 143 -5.39 6.76 -12.36
N PHE A 144 -5.08 7.49 -11.29
CA PHE A 144 -5.86 7.48 -10.06
C PHE A 144 -7.31 7.93 -10.30
N ASN A 145 -7.51 9.04 -11.01
CA ASN A 145 -8.84 9.57 -11.31
C ASN A 145 -9.64 8.61 -12.19
N ASN A 146 -9.03 7.98 -13.19
CA ASN A 146 -9.70 6.98 -14.02
C ASN A 146 -10.20 5.81 -13.16
N LEU A 147 -9.35 5.30 -12.27
CA LEU A 147 -9.73 4.20 -11.36
C LEU A 147 -10.78 4.61 -10.31
N LYS A 148 -10.81 5.89 -9.91
CA LYS A 148 -11.83 6.45 -9.00
C LYS A 148 -13.18 6.66 -9.70
N LEU A 149 -13.19 7.13 -10.95
CA LEU A 149 -14.43 7.43 -11.69
C LEU A 149 -15.29 6.18 -11.94
N HIS A 150 -14.68 5.00 -12.01
CA HIS A 150 -15.40 3.72 -12.05
C HIS A 150 -16.18 3.41 -10.75
N GLU A 151 -15.97 4.14 -9.65
CA GLU A 151 -16.74 4.03 -8.39
C GLU A 151 -18.08 4.78 -8.50
N SER A 152 -18.10 5.84 -9.30
CA SER A 152 -19.23 6.75 -9.51
C SER A 152 -20.20 6.31 -10.62
N SER A 153 -20.05 5.14 -11.24
CA SER A 153 -21.07 4.60 -12.16
C SER A 153 -22.27 4.01 -11.40
N SER A 154 -22.93 4.86 -10.61
CA SER A 154 -24.39 4.92 -10.50
C SER A 154 -24.95 5.94 -11.50
N LEU A 155 -24.29 6.10 -12.65
CA LEU A 155 -24.78 6.90 -13.76
C LEU A 155 -25.88 6.09 -14.46
N LYS A 156 -27.07 6.68 -14.54
CA LYS A 156 -27.98 6.39 -15.65
C LYS A 156 -27.17 6.77 -16.91
N VAL A 157 -26.80 5.79 -17.72
CA VAL A 157 -25.99 6.01 -18.92
C VAL A 157 -26.91 5.98 -20.13
N ASP A 158 -27.26 7.16 -20.59
CA ASP A 158 -27.59 7.51 -21.96
C ASP A 158 -26.34 8.10 -22.63
N ASP A 159 -25.26 7.32 -22.73
CA ASP A 159 -24.08 7.65 -23.53
C ASP A 159 -23.46 6.37 -24.11
N GLU A 160 -23.83 6.09 -25.35
CA GLU A 160 -23.44 4.90 -26.12
C GLU A 160 -21.94 4.85 -26.44
N GLU A 161 -21.25 6.00 -26.41
CA GLU A 161 -19.80 6.08 -26.62
C GLU A 161 -18.98 5.60 -25.41
N LEU A 162 -19.39 5.93 -24.19
CA LEU A 162 -18.68 5.49 -22.97
C LEU A 162 -18.81 3.97 -22.79
N ALA A 163 -19.96 3.40 -23.15
CA ALA A 163 -20.17 1.96 -23.17
C ALA A 163 -19.25 1.24 -24.18
N LYS A 164 -18.99 1.83 -25.37
CA LYS A 164 -18.05 1.27 -26.36
C LYS A 164 -16.61 1.28 -25.87
N VAL A 165 -16.19 2.32 -25.14
CA VAL A 165 -14.84 2.40 -24.54
C VAL A 165 -14.66 1.32 -23.47
N ILE A 166 -15.66 1.10 -22.61
CA ILE A 166 -15.62 0.09 -21.54
C ILE A 166 -15.67 -1.34 -22.10
N LYS A 167 -16.42 -1.59 -23.17
CA LYS A 167 -16.59 -2.94 -23.76
C LYS A 167 -15.32 -3.47 -24.44
N ASN A 168 -14.42 -2.58 -24.85
CA ASN A 168 -13.17 -2.96 -25.55
C ASN A 168 -11.99 -3.24 -24.59
N THR A 169 -12.13 -2.95 -23.29
CA THR A 169 -11.14 -3.34 -22.28
C THR A 169 -11.57 -4.64 -21.60
N LYS A 170 -10.90 -5.75 -21.91
CA LYS A 170 -11.14 -7.10 -21.33
C LYS A 170 -10.81 -7.24 -19.83
N THR A 171 -10.62 -6.15 -19.10
CA THR A 171 -10.22 -6.16 -17.70
C THR A 171 -11.40 -5.65 -16.86
N GLU A 172 -11.92 -6.46 -15.94
CA GLU A 172 -12.82 -5.96 -14.89
C GLU A 172 -12.04 -4.97 -14.01
N VAL A 173 -12.03 -3.70 -14.38
CA VAL A 173 -11.39 -2.65 -13.58
C VAL A 173 -12.32 -2.32 -12.42
N ARG A 174 -12.13 -3.01 -11.30
CA ARG A 174 -12.82 -2.67 -10.05
C ARG A 174 -12.31 -1.30 -9.56
N PRO A 175 -13.21 -0.36 -9.24
CA PRO A 175 -12.79 0.94 -8.73
C PRO A 175 -12.01 0.86 -7.43
N LEU A 176 -11.19 1.88 -7.21
CA LEU A 176 -10.53 2.10 -5.92
C LEU A 176 -11.57 2.56 -4.90
N LYS A 177 -11.53 2.00 -3.69
CA LYS A 177 -12.46 2.32 -2.61
C LYS A 177 -11.80 3.15 -1.52
N ILE A 178 -12.48 4.21 -1.08
CA ILE A 178 -12.03 5.03 0.04
C ILE A 178 -11.96 4.16 1.32
N GLY A 179 -10.89 4.32 2.10
CA GLY A 179 -10.61 3.58 3.34
C GLY A 179 -10.17 2.13 3.13
N VAL A 180 -10.15 1.64 1.89
CA VAL A 180 -9.64 0.31 1.55
C VAL A 180 -8.40 0.44 0.68
N ASP A 181 -8.52 1.13 -0.45
CA ASP A 181 -7.46 1.30 -1.43
C ASP A 181 -6.72 2.64 -1.27
N PHE A 182 -7.43 3.69 -0.84
CA PHE A 182 -6.84 5.01 -0.58
C PHE A 182 -7.63 5.81 0.45
N TYR A 183 -7.05 6.88 0.99
CA TYR A 183 -7.81 7.95 1.65
C TYR A 183 -7.20 9.32 1.35
N GLU A 184 -7.98 10.37 1.60
CA GLU A 184 -7.56 11.76 1.55
C GLU A 184 -7.52 12.30 2.98
N ASP A 185 -6.39 12.87 3.40
CA ASP A 185 -6.25 13.41 4.75
C ASP A 185 -6.78 14.84 4.87
N GLU A 186 -6.73 15.41 6.07
CA GLU A 186 -7.22 16.77 6.36
C GLU A 186 -6.50 17.86 5.56
N LYS A 187 -5.28 17.59 5.07
CA LYS A 187 -4.48 18.49 4.23
C LYS A 187 -4.75 18.29 2.75
N ARG A 188 -5.73 17.45 2.39
CA ARG A 188 -6.05 17.05 1.00
C ARG A 188 -4.91 16.29 0.32
N GLU A 189 -4.08 15.61 1.11
CA GLU A 189 -3.06 14.71 0.60
C GLU A 189 -3.60 13.30 0.47
N PHE A 190 -3.17 12.57 -0.55
CA PHE A 190 -3.64 11.21 -0.82
C PHE A 190 -2.65 10.17 -0.30
N TRP A 191 -3.23 9.13 0.26
CA TRP A 191 -2.54 8.00 0.88
C TRP A 191 -3.08 6.71 0.29
N PHE A 192 -2.21 5.75 0.03
CA PHE A 192 -2.54 4.52 -0.70
C PHE A 192 -2.17 3.29 0.11
N SER A 193 -3.11 2.37 0.28
CA SER A 193 -2.84 1.07 0.87
C SER A 193 -2.09 0.17 -0.11
N GLU A 194 -1.65 -0.99 0.37
CA GLU A 194 -1.11 -2.06 -0.49
C GLU A 194 -2.02 -2.35 -1.70
N SER A 195 -3.33 -2.52 -1.48
CA SER A 195 -4.25 -2.82 -2.58
C SER A 195 -4.42 -1.66 -3.55
N GLY A 196 -4.37 -0.41 -3.06
CA GLY A 196 -4.38 0.78 -3.91
C GLY A 196 -3.14 0.88 -4.80
N VAL A 197 -1.96 0.63 -4.22
CA VAL A 197 -0.69 0.61 -4.96
C VAL A 197 -0.70 -0.47 -6.04
N VAL A 198 -1.09 -1.69 -5.69
CA VAL A 198 -1.19 -2.84 -6.62
C VAL A 198 -2.10 -2.51 -7.81
N ARG A 199 -3.28 -1.95 -7.56
CA ARG A 199 -4.23 -1.59 -8.63
C ARG A 199 -3.74 -0.48 -9.53
N ILE A 200 -3.12 0.56 -8.98
CA ILE A 200 -2.52 1.65 -9.76
C ILE A 200 -1.38 1.09 -10.62
N SER A 201 -0.50 0.28 -10.02
CA SER A 201 0.62 -0.34 -10.72
C SER A 201 0.15 -1.22 -11.87
N LYS A 202 -0.86 -2.07 -11.62
CA LYS A 202 -1.49 -2.88 -12.65
C LYS A 202 -2.04 -2.04 -13.80
N SER A 203 -2.84 -1.01 -13.49
CA SER A 203 -3.41 -0.13 -14.52
C SER A 203 -2.32 0.57 -15.35
N MET A 204 -1.23 1.00 -14.72
CA MET A 204 -0.09 1.58 -15.44
C MET A 204 0.65 0.54 -16.29
N SER A 205 0.75 -0.72 -15.83
CA SER A 205 1.33 -1.80 -16.62
C SER A 205 0.56 -2.08 -17.91
N GLU A 206 -0.75 -1.85 -17.91
CA GLU A 206 -1.63 -2.09 -19.05
C GLU A 206 -1.77 -0.88 -19.98
N THR A 207 -1.60 0.35 -19.46
CA THR A 207 -1.96 1.59 -20.19
C THR A 207 -0.79 2.46 -20.61
N LEU A 208 0.42 2.24 -20.07
CA LEU A 208 1.60 3.00 -20.50
C LEU A 208 2.01 2.59 -21.92
N THR A 209 2.56 3.53 -22.69
CA THR A 209 3.06 3.24 -24.05
C THR A 209 4.48 2.67 -24.04
N ASN A 210 5.29 3.03 -23.03
CA ASN A 210 6.65 2.52 -22.88
C ASN A 210 6.66 1.11 -22.26
N LYS A 211 7.09 0.11 -23.03
CA LYS A 211 7.12 -1.31 -22.62
C LYS A 211 7.97 -1.57 -21.38
N SER A 212 9.11 -0.91 -21.25
CA SER A 212 9.96 -1.06 -20.06
C SER A 212 9.23 -0.57 -18.80
N ARG A 213 8.50 0.54 -18.93
CA ARG A 213 7.67 1.07 -17.84
C ARG A 213 6.48 0.20 -17.53
N GLN A 214 5.86 -0.43 -18.53
CA GLN A 214 4.80 -1.40 -18.32
C GLN A 214 5.29 -2.56 -17.44
N GLU A 215 6.43 -3.15 -17.83
CA GLU A 215 7.00 -4.30 -17.13
C GLU A 215 7.51 -3.98 -15.72
N MET A 216 8.07 -2.79 -15.51
CA MET A 216 8.41 -2.34 -14.15
C MET A 216 7.15 -2.18 -13.28
N CYS A 217 6.08 -1.58 -13.79
CA CYS A 217 4.82 -1.48 -13.04
C CYS A 217 4.24 -2.89 -12.74
N LYS A 218 4.39 -3.84 -13.66
CA LYS A 218 4.02 -5.24 -13.42
C LYS A 218 4.86 -5.89 -12.32
N MET A 219 6.15 -5.58 -12.24
CA MET A 219 6.98 -6.09 -11.13
C MET A 219 6.67 -5.41 -9.80
N ILE A 220 6.36 -4.12 -9.79
CA ILE A 220 5.91 -3.41 -8.58
C ILE A 220 4.58 -4.00 -8.08
N GLU A 221 3.65 -4.33 -8.97
CA GLU A 221 2.41 -5.02 -8.62
C GLU A 221 2.67 -6.34 -7.84
N ILE A 222 3.67 -7.10 -8.27
CA ILE A 222 4.05 -8.38 -7.66
C ILE A 222 4.84 -8.20 -6.36
N GLU A 223 5.80 -7.28 -6.34
CA GLU A 223 6.77 -7.13 -5.24
C GLU A 223 6.28 -6.25 -4.10
N PHE A 224 5.38 -5.30 -4.37
CA PHE A 224 4.92 -4.35 -3.35
C PHE A 224 4.32 -5.06 -2.12
N PRO A 225 3.40 -6.03 -2.24
CA PRO A 225 2.86 -6.74 -1.07
C PRO A 225 3.94 -7.43 -0.22
N LEU A 226 4.93 -8.04 -0.89
CA LEU A 226 6.01 -8.77 -0.21
C LEU A 226 6.93 -7.80 0.54
N ALA A 227 7.44 -6.79 -0.16
CA ALA A 227 8.34 -5.79 0.41
C ALA A 227 7.64 -4.96 1.50
N PHE A 228 6.38 -4.55 1.27
CA PHE A 228 5.64 -3.73 2.22
C PHE A 228 5.31 -4.48 3.51
N LYS A 229 5.03 -5.79 3.43
CA LYS A 229 4.88 -6.62 4.63
C LYS A 229 6.16 -6.65 5.47
N GLU A 230 7.31 -6.84 4.84
CA GLU A 230 8.61 -6.85 5.54
C GLU A 230 8.92 -5.48 6.15
N ILE A 231 8.59 -4.38 5.46
CA ILE A 231 8.71 -3.02 6.02
C ILE A 231 7.79 -2.87 7.24
N GLN A 232 6.56 -3.39 7.18
CA GLN A 232 5.62 -3.36 8.31
C GLN A 232 6.14 -4.11 9.55
N GLU A 233 6.90 -5.19 9.36
CA GLU A 233 7.55 -5.93 10.46
C GLU A 233 8.60 -5.08 11.19
N HIS A 234 9.12 -4.02 10.57
CA HIS A 234 10.11 -3.10 11.13
C HIS A 234 9.52 -1.75 11.57
N LEU A 235 8.21 -1.56 11.50
CA LEU A 235 7.55 -0.38 12.06
C LEU A 235 7.70 -0.34 13.60
N ASP A 236 7.57 0.86 14.17
CA ASP A 236 7.53 1.06 15.61
C ASP A 236 6.33 0.33 16.25
N ASP A 237 6.49 -0.01 17.53
CA ASP A 237 5.51 -0.82 18.26
C ASP A 237 4.14 -0.11 18.37
N ASP A 238 4.10 1.22 18.47
CA ASP A 238 2.85 1.99 18.51
C ASP A 238 2.09 1.86 17.20
N THR A 239 2.78 1.98 16.07
CA THR A 239 2.20 1.82 14.73
C THR A 239 1.69 0.39 14.52
N LYS A 240 2.47 -0.62 14.91
CA LYS A 240 2.04 -2.03 14.88
C LYS A 240 0.79 -2.25 15.74
N GLN A 241 0.77 -1.68 16.94
CA GLN A 241 -0.36 -1.81 17.85
C GLN A 241 -1.64 -1.21 17.25
N LYS A 242 -1.56 -0.02 16.61
CA LYS A 242 -2.72 0.59 15.91
C LYS A 242 -3.29 -0.32 14.83
N ILE A 243 -2.43 -0.96 14.04
CA ILE A 243 -2.84 -1.93 13.01
C ILE A 243 -3.59 -3.10 13.65
N GLU A 244 -3.04 -3.70 14.71
CA GLU A 244 -3.64 -4.85 15.37
C GLU A 244 -4.97 -4.53 16.08
N ILE A 245 -5.10 -3.33 16.67
CA ILE A 245 -6.36 -2.87 17.28
C ILE A 245 -7.46 -2.81 16.23
N GLU A 246 -7.19 -2.22 15.06
CA GLU A 246 -8.21 -2.08 14.03
C GLU A 246 -8.56 -3.42 13.37
N LYS A 247 -7.58 -4.34 13.22
CA LYS A 247 -7.86 -5.74 12.88
C LYS A 247 -8.78 -6.38 13.92
N ALA A 248 -8.54 -6.16 15.21
CA ALA A 248 -9.39 -6.67 16.29
C ALA A 248 -10.80 -6.07 16.23
N LYS A 249 -10.95 -4.76 15.98
CA LYS A 249 -12.25 -4.13 15.76
C LYS A 249 -13.00 -4.74 14.58
N LYS A 250 -12.32 -5.01 13.46
CA LYS A 250 -12.93 -5.69 12.31
C LYS A 250 -13.40 -7.09 12.67
N ARG A 251 -12.59 -7.87 13.40
CA ARG A 251 -12.99 -9.19 13.93
C ARG A 251 -14.20 -9.09 14.85
N ALA A 252 -14.25 -8.10 15.74
CA ALA A 252 -15.40 -7.87 16.62
C ALA A 252 -16.68 -7.60 15.82
N LYS A 253 -16.63 -6.71 14.81
CA LYS A 253 -17.77 -6.45 13.92
C LYS A 253 -18.23 -7.72 13.19
N THR A 254 -17.30 -8.55 12.72
CA THR A 254 -17.61 -9.84 12.07
C THR A 254 -18.23 -10.84 13.04
N ARG A 255 -17.64 -11.02 14.23
CA ARG A 255 -18.16 -11.87 15.31
C ARG A 255 -19.59 -11.48 15.67
N ASP A 256 -19.84 -10.19 15.76
CA ASP A 256 -21.12 -9.60 16.13
C ASP A 256 -22.08 -9.49 14.93
N LYS A 257 -21.73 -10.06 13.76
CA LYS A 257 -22.54 -10.09 12.52
C LYS A 257 -22.97 -8.71 12.00
N ASN A 258 -22.18 -7.68 12.28
CA ASN A 258 -22.50 -6.27 12.07
C ASN A 258 -23.83 -5.87 12.75
N THR A 259 -24.03 -6.30 13.99
CA THR A 259 -25.22 -6.00 14.79
C THR A 259 -24.79 -5.29 16.08
N CYS A 260 -25.49 -4.20 16.42
CA CYS A 260 -25.32 -3.53 17.71
C CYS A 260 -25.67 -4.52 18.84
N GLN A 261 -24.72 -4.74 19.76
CA GLN A 261 -24.89 -5.69 20.85
C GLN A 261 -25.82 -5.17 21.96
N VAL A 262 -26.06 -3.85 22.02
CA VAL A 262 -27.01 -3.22 22.94
C VAL A 262 -28.43 -3.38 22.41
N THR A 263 -28.71 -2.87 21.21
CA THR A 263 -30.09 -2.80 20.70
C THR A 263 -30.51 -4.01 19.86
N GLY A 264 -29.58 -4.88 19.48
CA GLY A 264 -29.84 -5.98 18.54
C GLY A 264 -30.07 -5.54 17.10
N GLN A 265 -29.97 -4.23 16.80
CA GLN A 265 -30.23 -3.69 15.48
C GLN A 265 -29.02 -3.80 14.56
N LYS A 266 -29.28 -4.03 13.27
CA LYS A 266 -28.28 -4.09 12.20
C LYS A 266 -28.57 -3.01 11.16
N PRO A 267 -27.55 -2.29 10.65
CA PRO A 267 -27.75 -1.33 9.57
C PRO A 267 -28.27 -2.04 8.32
N ASP A 268 -29.33 -1.50 7.72
CA ASP A 268 -29.89 -2.00 6.46
C ASP A 268 -30.29 -0.84 5.53
N ARG A 269 -30.99 -1.15 4.43
CA ARG A 269 -31.37 -0.14 3.43
C ARG A 269 -32.35 0.91 3.98
N ASN A 270 -33.22 0.51 4.90
CA ASN A 270 -34.31 1.33 5.46
C ASN A 270 -33.91 1.99 6.77
N ASN A 271 -32.97 1.40 7.51
CA ASN A 271 -32.44 1.93 8.76
C ASN A 271 -30.92 2.04 8.69
N LYS A 272 -30.45 3.17 8.15
CA LYS A 272 -29.02 3.44 7.98
C LYS A 272 -28.44 4.08 9.23
N PHE A 273 -27.50 3.40 9.86
CA PHE A 273 -26.70 3.95 10.96
C PHE A 273 -25.30 3.34 10.95
N ASN A 274 -24.36 3.99 11.65
CA ASN A 274 -22.98 3.53 11.75
C ASN A 274 -22.77 2.64 13.00
N LEU A 275 -21.87 1.67 12.87
CA LEU A 275 -21.42 0.82 13.98
C LEU A 275 -20.02 1.22 14.42
N ALA A 276 -19.88 1.43 15.72
CA ALA A 276 -18.63 1.56 16.44
C ALA A 276 -18.20 0.22 17.05
N VAL A 277 -16.93 0.09 17.39
CA VAL A 277 -16.46 -0.93 18.33
C VAL A 277 -15.91 -0.20 19.53
N HIS A 278 -16.55 -0.44 20.68
CA HIS A 278 -16.16 0.15 21.95
C HIS A 278 -15.22 -0.79 22.70
N HIS A 279 -14.19 -0.21 23.30
CA HIS A 279 -13.27 -0.89 24.21
C HIS A 279 -13.82 -0.81 25.63
N LEU A 280 -14.20 -1.96 26.22
CA LEU A 280 -14.76 -2.01 27.57
C LEU A 280 -13.77 -1.48 28.61
N TYR A 281 -12.50 -1.87 28.52
CA TYR A 281 -11.38 -1.18 29.16
C TYR A 281 -10.65 -0.33 28.14
N SER A 282 -10.52 0.97 28.43
CA SER A 282 -9.92 1.94 27.51
C SER A 282 -8.51 1.57 27.06
N VAL A 283 -8.25 1.75 25.76
CA VAL A 283 -6.94 1.53 25.16
C VAL A 283 -5.84 2.43 25.76
N GLN A 284 -6.21 3.65 26.18
CA GLN A 284 -5.26 4.63 26.74
C GLN A 284 -4.67 4.14 28.06
N LYS A 285 -5.48 3.52 28.92
CA LYS A 285 -5.06 3.04 30.24
C LYS A 285 -4.67 1.55 30.24
N TYR A 286 -5.26 0.76 29.33
CA TYR A 286 -5.06 -0.69 29.25
C TYR A 286 -4.68 -1.13 27.82
N PRO A 287 -3.55 -0.64 27.27
CA PRO A 287 -3.15 -0.93 25.90
C PRO A 287 -2.94 -2.42 25.61
N HIS A 288 -2.55 -3.21 26.62
CA HIS A 288 -2.38 -4.67 26.52
C HIS A 288 -3.70 -5.44 26.33
N LEU A 289 -4.84 -4.82 26.65
CA LEU A 289 -6.17 -5.40 26.45
C LEU A 289 -6.80 -5.00 25.12
N ALA A 290 -6.19 -4.08 24.37
CA ALA A 290 -6.83 -3.39 23.26
C ALA A 290 -7.15 -4.27 22.04
N THR A 291 -6.46 -5.41 21.92
CA THR A 291 -6.65 -6.39 20.82
C THR A 291 -7.44 -7.62 21.25
N LEU A 292 -7.75 -7.76 22.55
CA LEU A 292 -8.50 -8.90 23.07
C LEU A 292 -9.97 -8.78 22.66
N ASP A 293 -10.47 -9.79 21.94
CA ASP A 293 -11.86 -9.81 21.47
C ASP A 293 -12.86 -9.65 22.63
N LEU A 294 -12.55 -10.17 23.82
CA LEU A 294 -13.38 -10.03 25.03
C LEU A 294 -13.52 -8.57 25.50
N ASN A 295 -12.53 -7.72 25.19
CA ASN A 295 -12.54 -6.31 25.55
C ASN A 295 -13.28 -5.42 24.52
N LEU A 296 -13.81 -6.02 23.45
CA LEU A 296 -14.42 -5.29 22.35
C LEU A 296 -15.91 -5.61 22.23
N VAL A 297 -16.75 -4.58 22.10
CA VAL A 297 -18.19 -4.71 21.87
C VAL A 297 -18.64 -3.84 20.69
N THR A 298 -19.33 -4.43 19.72
CA THR A 298 -19.89 -3.68 18.59
C THR A 298 -21.17 -2.99 19.02
N ILE A 299 -21.24 -1.67 18.91
CA ILE A 299 -22.40 -0.86 19.29
C ILE A 299 -22.72 0.16 18.20
N LYS A 300 -23.88 0.80 18.27
CA LYS A 300 -24.15 1.95 17.41
C LYS A 300 -23.24 3.11 17.77
N GLU A 301 -22.88 3.90 16.76
CA GLU A 301 -22.09 5.12 16.97
C GLU A 301 -22.79 6.11 17.92
N GLU A 302 -24.13 6.22 17.86
CA GLU A 302 -24.90 7.09 18.77
C GLU A 302 -24.72 6.70 20.25
N ILE A 303 -24.78 5.40 20.55
CA ILE A 303 -24.61 4.86 21.91
C ILE A 303 -23.16 5.06 22.37
N HIS A 304 -22.21 4.89 21.45
CA HIS A 304 -20.79 5.11 21.72
C HIS A 304 -20.50 6.56 22.10
N GLN A 305 -21.08 7.51 21.35
CA GLN A 305 -20.96 8.93 21.62
C GLN A 305 -21.65 9.33 22.92
N GLU A 306 -22.85 8.80 23.19
CA GLU A 306 -23.59 9.07 24.42
C GLU A 306 -22.83 8.56 25.65
N PHE A 307 -22.30 7.33 25.59
CA PHE A 307 -21.49 6.76 26.66
C PHE A 307 -20.29 7.66 27.01
N HIS A 308 -19.48 8.00 26.01
CA HIS A 308 -18.31 8.85 26.24
C HIS A 308 -18.70 10.28 26.61
N GLY A 309 -19.84 10.80 26.14
CA GLY A 309 -20.39 12.09 26.56
C GLY A 309 -20.69 12.11 28.06
N ASN A 310 -21.36 11.08 28.57
CA ASN A 310 -21.69 10.94 29.99
C ASN A 310 -20.45 10.70 30.88
N LEU A 311 -19.38 10.15 30.33
CA LEU A 311 -18.10 9.95 31.03
C LEU A 311 -17.24 11.22 31.10
N GLY A 312 -17.64 12.31 30.43
CA GLY A 312 -16.84 13.55 30.35
C GLY A 312 -15.91 13.64 29.12
N GLY A 313 -16.10 12.75 28.14
CA GLY A 313 -15.46 12.78 26.82
C GLY A 313 -14.58 11.55 26.50
N PHE A 314 -14.14 11.45 25.25
CA PHE A 314 -13.31 10.33 24.74
C PHE A 314 -11.89 10.26 25.34
N HIS A 315 -11.44 11.31 26.03
CA HIS A 315 -10.14 11.35 26.70
C HIS A 315 -10.18 10.73 28.11
N GLN A 316 -11.38 10.45 28.64
CA GLN A 316 -11.53 9.83 29.95
C GLN A 316 -11.41 8.31 29.79
N PRO A 317 -10.52 7.65 30.58
CA PRO A 317 -10.38 6.22 30.53
C PRO A 317 -11.62 5.54 31.12
N CYS A 318 -12.23 4.64 30.36
CA CYS A 318 -13.35 3.81 30.81
C CYS A 318 -12.92 2.41 31.23
N THR A 319 -13.79 1.78 32.00
CA THR A 319 -13.78 0.38 32.43
C THR A 319 -15.11 -0.28 32.06
N ILE A 320 -15.14 -1.62 32.13
CA ILE A 320 -16.36 -2.37 31.86
C ILE A 320 -17.48 -2.02 32.85
N GLU A 321 -17.15 -1.58 34.06
CA GLU A 321 -18.14 -1.20 35.05
C GLU A 321 -18.88 0.08 34.64
N ASP A 322 -18.12 1.10 34.20
CA ASP A 322 -18.69 2.34 33.69
C ASP A 322 -19.71 2.06 32.57
N PHE A 323 -19.37 1.12 31.67
CA PHE A 323 -20.26 0.74 30.57
C PHE A 323 -21.50 -0.03 31.05
N ILE A 324 -21.36 -0.92 32.04
CA ILE A 324 -22.49 -1.64 32.64
C ILE A 324 -23.45 -0.66 33.33
N GLU A 325 -22.92 0.28 34.11
CA GLU A 325 -23.68 1.31 34.81
C GLU A 325 -24.41 2.21 33.81
N PHE A 326 -23.73 2.68 32.77
CA PHE A 326 -24.34 3.45 31.69
C PHE A 326 -25.53 2.72 31.07
N LEU A 327 -25.36 1.45 30.70
CA LEU A 327 -26.47 0.69 30.13
C LEU A 327 -27.63 0.58 31.12
N HIS A 328 -27.35 0.50 32.43
CA HIS A 328 -28.38 0.29 33.46
C HIS A 328 -29.29 1.50 33.60
N VAL A 329 -28.70 2.69 33.50
CA VAL A 329 -29.42 3.96 33.58
C VAL A 329 -30.15 4.27 32.27
N TYR A 330 -29.47 4.14 31.13
CA TYR A 330 -29.96 4.70 29.85
C TYR A 330 -30.60 3.66 28.92
N TYR A 331 -30.30 2.37 29.10
CA TYR A 331 -30.79 1.28 28.24
C TYR A 331 -31.38 0.09 29.05
N PRO A 332 -32.27 0.34 30.04
CA PRO A 332 -32.76 -0.71 30.95
C PRO A 332 -33.56 -1.82 30.23
N GLU A 333 -34.23 -1.48 29.13
CA GLU A 333 -35.01 -2.44 28.32
C GLU A 333 -34.12 -3.43 27.54
N HIS A 334 -32.83 -3.13 27.41
CA HIS A 334 -31.86 -3.91 26.65
C HIS A 334 -30.89 -4.69 27.55
N HIS A 335 -31.16 -4.74 28.86
CA HIS A 335 -30.20 -5.21 29.87
C HIS A 335 -30.11 -6.73 30.02
N GLY A 336 -31.20 -7.48 29.88
CA GLY A 336 -31.29 -8.87 30.38
C GLY A 336 -30.12 -9.79 29.97
N ASN A 337 -30.00 -10.12 28.68
CA ASN A 337 -28.96 -11.04 28.22
C ASN A 337 -27.57 -10.40 28.09
N LEU A 338 -27.51 -9.09 27.81
CA LEU A 338 -26.25 -8.37 27.63
C LEU A 338 -25.53 -8.16 28.97
N ALA A 339 -26.24 -7.75 30.03
CA ALA A 339 -25.65 -7.50 31.34
C ALA A 339 -25.01 -8.77 31.92
N LEU A 340 -25.67 -9.93 31.79
CA LEU A 340 -25.08 -11.20 32.23
C LEU A 340 -23.80 -11.55 31.45
N LYS A 341 -23.77 -11.27 30.14
CA LYS A 341 -22.58 -11.46 29.30
C LYS A 341 -21.46 -10.51 29.74
N LEU A 342 -21.76 -9.24 29.96
CA LEU A 342 -20.79 -8.24 30.41
C LEU A 342 -20.24 -8.56 31.81
N GLN A 343 -21.07 -9.00 32.75
CA GLN A 343 -20.61 -9.43 34.08
C GLN A 343 -19.68 -10.66 34.03
N LYS A 344 -19.96 -11.63 33.15
CA LYS A 344 -19.04 -12.76 32.90
C LYS A 344 -17.73 -12.31 32.27
N THR A 345 -17.79 -11.36 31.34
CA THR A 345 -16.62 -10.75 30.70
C THR A 345 -15.79 -9.95 31.71
N LYS A 346 -16.43 -9.18 32.60
CA LYS A 346 -15.80 -8.38 33.67
C LYS A 346 -14.85 -9.25 34.49
N LYS A 347 -15.35 -10.37 35.04
CA LYS A 347 -14.55 -11.30 35.84
C LYS A 347 -13.31 -11.85 35.13
N LYS A 348 -13.35 -11.95 33.79
CA LYS A 348 -12.20 -12.40 32.98
C LYS A 348 -11.22 -11.25 32.74
N LEU A 349 -11.73 -10.09 32.34
CA LEU A 349 -10.91 -8.92 32.04
C LEU A 349 -10.26 -8.33 33.29
N GLU A 350 -10.93 -8.30 34.44
CA GLU A 350 -10.36 -7.83 35.71
C GLU A 350 -9.10 -8.62 36.12
N LYS A 351 -9.03 -9.91 35.77
CA LYS A 351 -7.83 -10.71 36.03
C LYS A 351 -6.66 -10.35 35.12
N LEU A 352 -6.95 -9.84 33.92
CA LEU A 352 -5.97 -9.44 32.90
C LEU A 352 -5.62 -7.94 32.99
N ALA A 353 -6.46 -7.14 33.64
CA ALA A 353 -6.29 -5.70 33.82
C ALA A 353 -5.35 -5.33 34.97
N LYS A 354 -5.00 -6.30 35.82
CA LYS A 354 -3.89 -6.22 36.78
C LYS A 354 -2.58 -6.40 36.05
#